data_AF-A0A359E386-F1
#
_entry.id   AF-A0A359E386-F1
#
_cell.length_a   1.000
_cell.length_b   1.000
_cell.length_c   1.000
_cell.angle_alpha   90.00
_cell.angle_beta   90.00
_cell.angle_gamma   90.00
#
_symmetry.space_group_name_H-M   'P 1'
#
loop_
_entity.id
_entity.type
_entity.pdbx_description
1 polymer ?
#
loop_
_entity_poly.entity_id
_entity_poly.type
_entity_poly.pdbx_seq_one_letter_code
_entity_poly.pdbx_strand_id
1 'polypeptide(L)' 'ELFKYLTSQSNPDFEGEIKWNFEKFLIDKNGSLQRRFRSGVKPESEELLSALEKELAK' A
#
# COMPACT_ATOMS: atom_id res chain seq x y z
N GLU A 1 12.06 12.75 -1.16
CA GLU A 1 11.19 12.59 -2.35
C GLU A 1 10.15 11.50 -2.09
N LEU A 2 8.95 11.65 -2.65
CA LEU A 2 7.81 10.76 -2.40
C LEU A 2 8.08 9.29 -2.76
N PHE A 3 8.73 9.04 -3.90
CA PHE A 3 9.02 7.67 -4.34
C PHE A 3 9.89 6.90 -3.35
N LYS A 4 10.95 7.54 -2.84
CA LYS A 4 11.82 6.96 -1.81
C LYS A 4 11.04 6.70 -0.52
N TYR A 5 10.20 7.66 -0.11
CA TYR A 5 9.32 7.48 1.06
C TYR A 5 8.44 6.23 0.89
N LEU A 6 7.72 6.10 -0.22
CA LEU A 6 6.80 4.97 -0.43
C LEU A 6 7.52 3.61 -0.52
N THR A 7 8.75 3.57 -1.01
CA THR A 7 9.49 2.31 -1.21
C THR A 7 10.36 1.90 -0.03
N SER A 8 10.81 2.83 0.83
CA SER A 8 11.74 2.56 1.92
C SER A 8 11.16 2.70 3.33
N GLN A 9 9.87 3.04 3.47
CA GLN A 9 9.23 3.11 4.79
C GLN A 9 8.86 1.72 5.29
N SER A 10 9.14 1.49 6.57
CA SER A 10 8.75 0.25 7.23
C SER A 10 7.23 0.16 7.34
N ASN A 11 6.70 -1.00 6.97
CA ASN A 11 5.28 -1.29 6.92
C ASN A 11 5.05 -2.80 7.14
N PRO A 12 3.83 -3.24 7.45
CA PRO A 12 3.54 -4.65 7.76
C PRO A 12 3.76 -5.64 6.63
N ASP A 13 3.90 -5.18 5.38
CA ASP A 13 3.96 -6.05 4.20
C ASP A 13 5.39 -6.26 3.71
N PHE A 14 5.98 -5.26 3.07
CA PHE A 14 7.33 -5.36 2.50
C PHE A 14 7.96 -3.99 2.21
N GLU A 15 9.27 -3.95 2.24
CA GLU A 15 10.08 -2.79 1.83
C GLU A 15 10.76 -3.04 0.48
N GLY A 16 11.37 -1.99 -0.06
CA GLY A 16 12.19 -2.04 -1.27
C GLY A 16 11.48 -1.62 -2.56
N GLU A 17 12.20 -1.82 -3.65
CA GLU A 17 11.87 -1.33 -4.99
C GLU A 17 10.57 -1.89 -5.57
N ILE A 18 10.06 -1.18 -6.58
CA ILE A 18 8.92 -1.61 -7.40
C ILE A 18 9.39 -2.72 -8.34
N LYS A 19 8.76 -3.90 -8.25
CA LYS A 19 9.16 -5.04 -9.09
C LYS A 19 8.53 -4.99 -10.48
N TRP A 20 7.32 -4.43 -10.59
CA TRP A 20 6.58 -4.35 -11.84
C TRP A 20 5.57 -3.22 -11.84
N ASN A 21 5.04 -2.87 -13.01
CA ASN A 21 3.99 -1.88 -13.15
C ASN A 21 2.76 -2.27 -12.32
N PHE A 22 2.03 -1.27 -11.84
CA PHE A 22 0.80 -1.41 -11.06
C PHE A 22 0.97 -2.02 -9.65
N GLU A 23 2.08 -1.80 -8.94
CA GLU A 23 2.06 -1.95 -7.48
C GLU A 23 1.14 -0.88 -6.84
N LYS A 24 0.55 -1.18 -5.68
CA LYS A 24 -0.39 -0.27 -5.00
C LYS A 24 0.08 0.05 -3.59
N PHE A 25 -0.20 1.27 -3.14
CA PHE A 25 0.09 1.78 -1.81
C PHE A 25 -1.22 2.23 -1.16
N LEU A 26 -1.47 1.80 0.07
CA LEU A 26 -2.57 2.31 0.90
C LEU A 26 -1.99 3.32 1.90
N ILE A 27 -2.45 4.56 1.83
CA ILE A 27 -2.00 5.68 2.65
C ILE A 27 -3.20 6.18 3.45
N ASP A 28 -3.01 6.43 4.74
CA ASP A 28 -4.09 6.92 5.62
C ASP A 28 -4.35 8.43 5.49
N LYS A 29 -5.35 8.91 6.25
CA LYS A 29 -5.75 10.33 6.32
C LYS A 29 -4.64 11.26 6.85
N ASN A 30 -3.62 10.73 7.50
CA ASN A 30 -2.47 11.48 8.03
C ASN A 30 -1.26 11.40 7.09
N GLY A 31 -1.38 10.76 5.93
CA GLY A 31 -0.30 10.60 4.97
C GLY A 31 0.68 9.48 5.31
N SER A 32 0.35 8.58 6.23
CA SER A 32 1.21 7.46 6.61
C SER A 32 0.95 6.22 5.75
N LEU A 33 2.01 5.57 5.31
CA LEU A 33 1.92 4.32 4.55
C LEU A 33 1.43 3.18 5.46
N GLN A 34 0.24 2.66 5.16
CA GLN A 34 -0.40 1.60 5.94
C GLN A 34 -0.14 0.22 5.34
N ARG A 35 -0.29 0.05 4.02
CA ARG A 35 -0.14 -1.24 3.33
C ARG A 35 0.48 -1.09 1.94
N ARG A 36 1.10 -2.17 1.45
CA ARG A 36 1.62 -2.30 0.08
C ARG A 36 1.11 -3.58 -0.58
N PHE A 37 0.79 -3.49 -1.87
CA PHE A 37 0.29 -4.63 -2.66
C PHE A 37 1.10 -4.80 -3.94
N ARG A 38 1.48 -6.04 -4.24
CA ARG A 38 2.19 -6.39 -5.48
C ARG A 38 1.27 -6.26 -6.69
N SER A 39 1.87 -6.16 -7.87
CA SER A 39 1.16 -5.92 -9.14
C SER A 39 0.04 -6.91 -9.44
N GLY A 40 0.18 -8.18 -9.01
CA GLY A 40 -0.84 -9.22 -9.21
C GLY A 40 -2.12 -9.03 -8.40
N VAL A 41 -2.11 -8.18 -7.37
CA VAL A 41 -3.31 -7.87 -6.58
C VAL A 41 -4.23 -6.97 -7.42
N LYS A 42 -5.45 -7.43 -7.67
CA LYS A 42 -6.46 -6.66 -8.40
C LYS A 42 -6.90 -5.44 -7.56
N PRO A 43 -7.24 -4.30 -8.19
CA PRO A 43 -7.74 -3.13 -7.47
C PRO A 43 -8.98 -3.41 -6.59
N GLU A 44 -9.83 -4.36 -7.01
CA GLU A 44 -11.05 -4.76 -6.32
C GLU A 44 -10.89 -6.10 -5.57
N SER A 45 -9.67 -6.53 -5.27
CA SER A 45 -9.47 -7.76 -4.50
C SER A 45 -10.06 -7.60 -3.09
N GLU A 46 -10.59 -8.69 -2.54
CA GLU A 46 -11.09 -8.71 -1.15
C GLU A 46 -10.02 -8.25 -0.16
N GLU A 47 -8.75 -8.60 -0.39
CA GLU A 47 -7.62 -8.19 0.43
C GLU A 47 -7.45 -6.65 0.46
N LEU A 48 -7.53 -5.99 -0.70
CA LEU A 48 -7.34 -4.55 -0.81
C LEU A 48 -8.56 -3.81 -0.26
N LEU A 49 -9.77 -4.23 -0.64
CA LEU A 49 -11.02 -3.64 -0.14
C LEU A 49 -11.13 -3.78 1.38
N SER A 50 -10.79 -4.94 1.95
CA SER A 50 -10.79 -5.15 3.39
C SER A 50 -9.79 -4.23 4.12
N ALA A 51 -8.60 -4.04 3.55
CA ALA A 51 -7.62 -3.11 4.10
C ALA A 51 -8.10 -1.65 4.04
N LEU A 52 -8.80 -1.27 2.97
CA LEU A 52 -9.40 0.06 2.81
C LEU A 52 -10.51 0.30 3.84
N GLU A 53 -11.48 -0.61 3.95
CA GLU A 53 -12.58 -0.50 4.92
C GLU A 53 -12.07 -0.43 6.38
N LYS A 54 -11.01 -1.19 6.69
CA LYS A 54 -10.36 -1.12 8.00
C LYS A 54 -9.76 0.27 8.28
N GLU A 55 -9.24 0.95 7.27
CA GLU A 55 -8.71 2.31 7.43
C GLU A 55 -9.81 3.35 7.55
N LEU A 56 -10.91 3.19 6.80
CA LEU A 56 -12.08 4.07 6.87
C LEU A 56 -12.80 4.00 8.22
N ALA A 57 -12.73 2.86 8.91
CA ALA A 57 -13.33 2.69 10.22
C ALA A 57 -12.51 3.32 11.38
N LYS A 58 -11.37 3.95 11.11
CA LYS A 58 -10.50 4.62 12.11
C LYS A 58 -10.69 6.14 12.12
#